data_AF-A0A6G3CZQ1-F1
#
_entry.id   AF-A0A6G3CZQ1-F1
#
_cell.length_a   1.000
_cell.length_b   1.000
_cell.length_c   1.000
_cell.angle_alpha   90.00
_cell.angle_beta   90.00
_cell.angle_gamma   90.00
#
_symmetry.space_group_name_H-M   'P 1'
#
loop_
_entity.id
_entity.type
_entity.pdbx_description
1 polymer ?
#
loop_
_entity_poly.entity_id
_entity_poly.type
_entity_poly.pdbx_seq_one_letter_code
_entity_poly.pdbx_strand_id
1 'polypeptide(L)'
;MLTPLGIWPSVTNALSSRLTAEVRREGTRWVQEYARGVALGPPAAGGRATGSGTTLTFWPDAEVFDTQECSFAALEERFRELALLNRGLSISLTDERPARRSEPARSVHFRFPGGTRDFVALLDAGAGTPVHPDVVRLEREDRRMAGTVEVAMRWSGSRDERVRSFANSSPTPQGGAHVAGLHDGVAAAIDACARARGPARGQDPWPGPLPTGEGLTAVVSVKVDRPRLHGPTRGELAGAAVRAGVEAAVREGLSTWLEEHPEQADAILRRTGRRAG
;
A
#
# COMPACT_ATOMS: atom_id res chain seq x y z
N MET A 1 -7.16 1.96 -28.82
CA MET A 1 -8.02 1.81 -27.62
C MET A 1 -7.11 1.90 -26.41
N LEU A 2 -6.95 3.10 -25.84
CA LEU A 2 -6.04 3.35 -24.71
C LEU A 2 -6.70 2.82 -23.43
N THR A 3 -6.05 1.86 -22.77
CA THR A 3 -6.42 1.42 -21.42
C THR A 3 -6.37 2.60 -20.44
N PRO A 4 -7.14 2.59 -19.33
CA PRO A 4 -7.13 3.67 -18.34
C PRO A 4 -5.75 3.93 -17.68
N LEU A 5 -4.79 3.00 -17.80
CA LEU A 5 -3.38 3.18 -17.41
C LEU A 5 -2.51 3.92 -18.45
N GLY A 6 -2.97 4.05 -19.70
CA GLY A 6 -2.22 4.71 -20.79
C GLY A 6 -2.25 6.24 -20.75
N ILE A 7 -3.04 6.83 -19.84
CA ILE A 7 -3.23 8.28 -19.74
C ILE A 7 -2.10 8.94 -18.94
N TRP A 8 -1.49 8.21 -18.00
CA TRP A 8 -0.54 8.80 -17.05
C TRP A 8 0.73 9.35 -17.72
N PRO A 9 1.44 8.59 -18.59
CA PRO A 9 2.60 9.14 -19.27
C PRO A 9 2.22 10.29 -20.24
N SER A 10 1.01 10.25 -20.81
CA SER A 10 0.54 11.33 -21.69
C SER A 10 0.23 12.63 -20.95
N VAL A 11 -0.33 12.55 -19.73
CA VAL A 11 -0.55 13.74 -18.90
C VAL A 11 0.80 14.31 -18.47
N THR A 12 1.73 13.48 -17.98
CA THR A 12 3.09 13.94 -17.68
C THR A 12 3.73 14.62 -18.89
N ASN A 13 3.60 14.04 -20.09
CA ASN A 13 4.13 14.64 -21.32
C ASN A 13 3.48 15.99 -21.65
N ALA A 14 2.15 16.08 -21.56
CA ALA A 14 1.41 17.31 -21.84
C ALA A 14 1.73 18.45 -20.86
N LEU A 15 2.00 18.12 -19.59
CA LEU A 15 2.35 19.08 -18.55
C LEU A 15 3.86 19.32 -18.42
N SER A 16 4.67 18.81 -19.35
CA SER A 16 6.12 19.01 -19.38
C SER A 16 6.53 19.90 -20.55
N SER A 17 7.44 20.84 -20.28
CA SER A 17 8.08 21.65 -21.33
C SER A 17 8.87 20.77 -22.30
N ARG A 18 9.54 19.74 -21.77
CA ARG A 18 10.25 18.69 -22.52
C ARG A 18 10.05 17.34 -21.84
N LEU A 19 9.94 16.28 -22.64
CA LEU A 19 10.03 14.89 -22.20
C LEU A 19 10.87 14.07 -23.17
N THR A 20 11.76 13.23 -22.64
CA THR A 20 12.53 12.24 -23.40
C THR A 20 12.18 10.85 -22.88
N ALA A 21 11.70 10.00 -23.79
CA ALA A 21 11.44 8.59 -23.53
C ALA A 21 12.50 7.73 -24.21
N GLU A 22 13.24 6.97 -23.41
CA GLU A 22 14.20 5.97 -23.87
C GLU A 22 13.67 4.57 -23.58
N VAL A 23 13.60 3.71 -24.60
CA VAL A 23 13.16 2.31 -24.47
C VAL A 23 14.28 1.40 -24.94
N ARG A 24 14.69 0.45 -24.10
CA ARG A 24 15.62 -0.63 -24.44
C ARG A 24 14.82 -1.89 -24.66
N ARG A 25 14.82 -2.39 -25.90
CA ARG A 25 14.09 -3.61 -26.28
C ARG A 25 14.74 -4.25 -27.51
N GLU A 26 14.75 -5.58 -27.55
CA GLU A 26 15.23 -6.35 -28.73
C GLU A 26 16.66 -5.93 -29.17
N GLY A 27 17.54 -5.71 -28.19
CA GLY A 27 18.94 -5.33 -28.43
C GLY A 27 19.16 -3.89 -28.90
N THR A 28 18.10 -3.09 -28.98
CA THR A 28 18.14 -1.72 -29.50
C THR A 28 17.65 -0.72 -28.47
N ARG A 29 18.35 0.41 -28.36
CA ARG A 29 17.89 1.60 -27.64
C ARG A 29 17.08 2.45 -28.61
N TRP A 30 15.87 2.83 -28.23
CA TRP A 30 15.02 3.76 -28.97
C TRP A 30 14.84 5.02 -28.15
N VAL A 31 14.95 6.19 -28.78
CA VAL A 31 14.78 7.48 -28.12
C VAL A 31 13.71 8.27 -28.86
N GLN A 32 12.78 8.83 -28.09
CA GLN A 32 11.73 9.71 -28.58
C GLN A 32 11.70 10.98 -27.72
N GLU A 33 11.69 12.14 -28.37
CA GLU A 33 11.60 13.43 -27.72
C GLU A 33 10.26 14.10 -27.98
N TYR A 34 9.79 14.83 -26.96
CA TYR A 34 8.55 15.58 -26.96
C TYR A 34 8.77 16.97 -26.38
N ALA A 35 7.99 17.94 -26.85
CA ALA A 35 7.85 19.26 -26.25
C ALA A 35 6.36 19.57 -26.05
N ARG A 36 5.96 19.90 -24.81
CA ARG A 36 4.56 20.22 -24.46
C ARG A 36 3.54 19.22 -25.01
N GLY A 37 3.82 17.93 -24.85
CA GLY A 37 2.95 16.84 -25.34
C GLY A 37 3.14 16.43 -26.80
N VAL A 38 3.83 17.23 -27.62
CA VAL A 38 3.98 17.00 -29.07
C VAL A 38 5.31 16.31 -29.38
N ALA A 39 5.27 15.25 -30.19
CA ALA A 39 6.46 14.55 -30.65
C ALA A 39 7.30 15.43 -31.59
N LEU A 40 8.61 15.53 -31.34
CA LEU A 40 9.53 16.33 -32.16
C LEU A 40 9.99 15.63 -33.45
N GLY A 41 9.64 14.36 -33.61
CA GLY A 41 10.01 13.53 -34.76
C GLY A 41 9.60 12.07 -34.52
N PRO A 42 9.92 11.15 -35.45
CA PRO A 42 9.75 9.72 -35.24
C PRO A 42 10.78 9.17 -34.23
N PRO A 43 10.53 7.99 -33.62
CA PRO A 43 11.50 7.36 -32.71
C PRO A 43 12.81 7.06 -33.42
N ALA A 44 13.92 7.49 -32.82
CA ALA A 44 15.26 7.31 -33.36
C ALA A 44 15.99 6.15 -32.67
N ALA A 45 16.73 5.36 -33.44
CA ALA A 45 17.60 4.33 -32.88
C ALA A 45 18.81 4.98 -32.19
N GLY A 46 18.91 4.81 -30.88
CA GLY A 46 19.99 5.29 -30.01
C GLY A 46 21.17 4.32 -29.86
N GLY A 47 21.26 3.31 -30.73
CA GLY A 47 22.34 2.31 -30.75
C GLY A 47 22.00 0.96 -30.09
N ARG A 48 23.01 0.10 -29.95
CA ARG A 48 22.86 -1.23 -29.32
C ARG A 48 22.65 -1.09 -27.82
N ALA A 49 21.72 -1.87 -27.27
CA ALA A 49 21.42 -1.91 -25.84
C ALA A 49 21.45 -3.34 -25.30
N THR A 50 21.79 -3.48 -24.02
CA THR A 50 21.64 -4.72 -23.25
C THR A 50 20.45 -4.62 -22.31
N GLY A 51 19.80 -5.76 -22.06
CA GLY A 51 18.63 -5.84 -21.17
C GLY A 51 17.38 -5.19 -21.76
N SER A 52 16.42 -4.91 -20.89
CA SER A 52 15.16 -4.24 -21.23
C SER A 52 14.81 -3.18 -20.19
N GLY A 53 14.04 -2.18 -20.59
CA GLY A 53 13.55 -1.15 -19.68
C GLY A 53 13.13 0.13 -20.38
N THR A 54 12.52 1.02 -19.62
CA THR A 54 12.10 2.35 -20.07
C THR A 54 12.63 3.40 -19.11
N THR A 55 13.24 4.44 -19.65
CA THR A 55 13.68 5.62 -18.90
C THR A 55 12.88 6.82 -19.41
N LEU A 56 12.20 7.50 -18.50
CA LEU A 56 11.51 8.75 -18.78
C LEU A 56 12.24 9.88 -18.07
N THR A 57 12.62 10.92 -18.83
CA THR A 57 13.17 12.15 -18.29
C THR A 57 12.25 13.29 -18.69
N PHE A 58 11.81 14.11 -17.76
CA PHE A 58 10.84 15.17 -18.05
C PHE A 58 11.13 16.43 -17.22
N TRP A 59 10.68 17.56 -17.74
CA TRP A 59 10.82 18.87 -17.10
C TRP A 59 9.42 19.50 -16.97
N PRO A 60 8.87 19.63 -15.74
CA PRO A 60 7.57 20.27 -15.53
C PRO A 60 7.51 21.64 -16.22
N ASP A 61 6.37 22.00 -16.82
CA ASP A 61 6.25 23.30 -17.50
C ASP A 61 6.05 24.45 -16.50
N ALA A 62 6.92 25.47 -16.55
CA ALA A 62 6.84 26.66 -15.69
C ALA A 62 5.61 27.54 -15.99
N GLU A 63 5.01 27.41 -17.18
CA GLU A 63 3.76 28.10 -17.51
C GLU A 63 2.53 27.44 -16.86
N VAL A 64 2.67 26.19 -16.40
CA VAL A 64 1.59 25.40 -15.81
C VAL A 64 1.72 25.30 -14.30
N PHE A 65 2.95 25.17 -13.78
CA PHE A 65 3.20 24.98 -12.36
C PHE A 65 3.92 26.19 -11.74
N ASP A 66 3.41 26.65 -10.60
CA ASP A 66 4.04 27.72 -9.81
C ASP A 66 5.42 27.33 -9.26
N THR A 67 5.64 26.03 -9.04
CA THR A 67 6.92 25.48 -8.59
C THR A 67 7.29 24.25 -9.38
N GLN A 68 8.54 24.21 -9.86
CA GLN A 68 9.13 23.07 -10.55
C GLN A 68 10.05 22.25 -9.63
N GLU A 69 10.24 22.69 -8.38
CA GLU A 69 11.12 22.00 -7.44
C GLU A 69 10.41 20.78 -6.84
N CYS A 70 10.92 19.58 -7.17
CA CYS A 70 10.46 18.36 -6.53
C CYS A 70 10.96 18.28 -5.08
N SER A 71 10.06 17.94 -4.16
CA SER A 71 10.41 17.66 -2.77
C SER A 71 11.03 16.27 -2.66
N PHE A 72 12.31 16.21 -2.26
CA PHE A 72 13.00 14.94 -2.01
C PHE A 72 12.29 14.13 -0.93
N ALA A 73 11.88 14.77 0.17
CA ALA A 73 11.21 14.11 1.29
C ALA A 73 9.87 13.48 0.87
N ALA A 74 9.09 14.16 0.02
CA ALA A 74 7.83 13.62 -0.48
C ALA A 74 8.05 12.41 -1.41
N LEU A 75 9.06 12.47 -2.29
CA LEU A 75 9.44 11.35 -3.15
C LEU A 75 9.98 10.17 -2.34
N GLU A 76 10.80 10.46 -1.33
CA GLU A 76 11.38 9.48 -0.42
C GLU A 76 10.29 8.70 0.31
N GLU A 77 9.32 9.39 0.91
CA GLU A 77 8.17 8.78 1.56
C GLU A 77 7.38 7.92 0.58
N ARG A 78 7.04 8.46 -0.59
CA ARG A 78 6.25 7.74 -1.59
C ARG A 78 6.95 6.49 -2.12
N PHE A 79 8.25 6.56 -2.39
CA PHE A 79 9.02 5.41 -2.87
C PHE A 79 9.25 4.35 -1.79
N ARG A 80 9.42 4.76 -0.53
CA ARG A 80 9.43 3.84 0.60
C ARG A 80 8.13 3.05 0.69
N GLU A 81 6.97 3.72 0.59
CA GLU A 81 5.67 3.04 0.56
C GLU A 81 5.56 2.03 -0.60
N LEU A 82 5.95 2.43 -1.81
CA LEU A 82 5.88 1.54 -2.98
C LEU A 82 6.75 0.30 -2.82
N ALA A 83 7.95 0.44 -2.26
CA ALA A 83 8.84 -0.69 -1.98
C ALA A 83 8.29 -1.61 -0.87
N LEU A 84 7.59 -1.06 0.12
CA LEU A 84 6.89 -1.84 1.16
C LEU A 84 5.68 -2.61 0.61
N LEU A 85 4.95 -2.02 -0.34
CA LEU A 85 3.75 -2.64 -0.93
C LEU A 85 4.06 -3.68 -2.01
N ASN A 86 5.27 -3.65 -2.59
CA ASN A 86 5.66 -4.50 -3.70
C ASN A 86 6.90 -5.32 -3.33
N ARG A 87 6.67 -6.52 -2.80
CA ARG A 87 7.74 -7.45 -2.42
C ARG A 87 8.68 -7.70 -3.59
N GLY A 88 9.98 -7.58 -3.33
CA GLY A 88 11.03 -7.76 -4.34
C GLY A 88 11.28 -6.53 -5.21
N LEU A 89 10.45 -5.49 -5.13
CA LEU A 89 10.74 -4.21 -5.78
C LEU A 89 11.89 -3.51 -5.06
N SER A 90 12.82 -3.01 -5.85
CA SER A 90 13.96 -2.22 -5.38
C SER A 90 13.88 -0.85 -6.02
N ILE A 91 13.92 0.20 -5.20
CA ILE A 91 13.82 1.59 -5.66
C ILE A 91 15.02 2.36 -5.12
N SER A 92 15.70 3.09 -5.99
CA SER A 92 16.73 4.05 -5.61
C SER A 92 16.27 5.46 -5.95
N LEU A 93 16.53 6.41 -5.05
CA LEU A 93 16.28 7.83 -5.26
C LEU A 93 17.58 8.60 -5.01
N THR A 94 17.98 9.40 -5.98
CA THR A 94 19.19 10.23 -5.91
C THR A 94 18.83 11.67 -6.24
N ASP A 95 19.27 12.60 -5.40
CA ASP A 95 19.21 14.04 -5.64
C ASP A 95 20.53 14.51 -6.27
N GLU A 96 20.51 14.82 -7.56
CA GLU A 96 21.68 15.32 -8.30
C GLU A 96 21.81 16.85 -8.26
N ARG A 97 20.93 17.56 -7.53
CA ARG A 97 21.05 19.02 -7.36
C ARG A 97 22.32 19.35 -6.60
N PRO A 98 22.97 20.49 -6.91
CA PRO A 98 24.12 20.94 -6.15
C PRO A 98 23.71 21.11 -4.68
N ALA A 99 24.49 20.52 -3.78
CA ALA A 99 24.22 20.61 -2.36
C ALA A 99 24.16 22.08 -1.90
N ARG A 100 23.13 22.43 -1.13
CA ARG A 100 23.14 23.69 -0.39
C ARG A 100 24.27 23.59 0.65
N ARG A 101 25.40 24.26 0.40
CA ARG A 101 26.62 24.36 1.25
C ARG A 101 26.90 23.14 2.15
N SER A 102 27.90 22.35 1.76
CA SER A 102 28.57 21.34 2.62
C SER A 102 27.80 20.07 2.97
N GLU A 103 26.62 19.82 2.39
CA GLU A 103 25.95 18.52 2.51
C GLU A 103 26.34 17.55 1.38
N PRO A 104 26.51 16.24 1.63
CA PRO A 104 26.72 15.26 0.57
C PRO A 104 25.46 15.10 -0.30
N ALA A 105 25.63 14.63 -1.54
CA ALA A 105 24.51 14.24 -2.41
C ALA A 105 23.60 13.24 -1.68
N ARG A 106 22.28 13.48 -1.69
CA ARG A 106 21.31 12.66 -0.99
C ARG A 106 20.93 11.47 -1.87
N SER A 107 21.27 10.26 -1.42
CA SER A 107 20.87 9.03 -2.09
C SER A 107 20.34 8.02 -1.09
N VAL A 108 19.21 7.40 -1.42
CA VAL A 108 18.55 6.40 -0.58
C VAL A 108 18.13 5.20 -1.44
N HIS A 109 18.12 4.03 -0.82
CA HIS A 109 17.74 2.77 -1.46
C HIS A 109 16.70 2.03 -0.61
N PHE A 110 15.61 1.61 -1.25
CA PHE A 110 14.50 0.92 -0.61
C PHE A 110 14.36 -0.49 -1.14
N ARG A 111 14.37 -1.45 -0.22
CA ARG A 111 14.05 -2.86 -0.48
C ARG A 111 13.54 -3.51 0.80
N PHE A 112 12.28 -3.93 0.80
CA PHE A 112 11.61 -4.48 1.97
C PHE A 112 11.09 -5.89 1.68
N PRO A 113 11.85 -6.95 2.01
CA PRO A 113 11.44 -8.32 1.70
C PRO A 113 10.21 -8.77 2.51
N GLY A 114 9.99 -8.19 3.70
CA GLY A 114 8.82 -8.47 4.54
C GLY A 114 7.55 -7.75 4.08
N GLY A 115 7.67 -6.76 3.18
CA GLY A 115 6.55 -6.09 2.53
C GLY A 115 5.61 -5.39 3.52
N THR A 116 4.32 -5.70 3.46
CA THR A 116 3.28 -5.14 4.37
C THR A 116 3.59 -5.39 5.85
N ARG A 117 4.30 -6.47 6.20
CA ARG A 117 4.77 -6.72 7.57
C ARG A 117 5.77 -5.65 8.05
N ASP A 118 6.75 -5.32 7.21
CA ASP A 118 7.74 -4.29 7.50
C ASP A 118 7.05 -2.91 7.60
N PHE A 119 5.97 -2.73 6.83
CA PHE A 119 5.19 -1.50 6.85
C PHE A 119 4.45 -1.33 8.19
N VAL A 120 3.77 -2.36 8.69
CA VAL A 120 3.16 -2.31 10.03
C VAL A 120 4.21 -2.04 11.11
N ALA A 121 5.38 -2.69 11.03
CA ALA A 121 6.46 -2.44 11.99
C ALA A 121 6.94 -0.99 11.98
N LEU A 122 6.99 -0.34 10.81
CA LEU A 122 7.32 1.07 10.67
C LEU A 122 6.24 1.99 11.26
N LEU A 123 4.96 1.68 11.01
CA LEU A 123 3.82 2.45 11.53
C LEU A 123 3.72 2.35 13.06
N ASP A 124 4.09 1.21 13.62
CA ASP A 124 4.04 0.96 15.06
C ASP A 124 5.12 1.65 15.88
N ALA A 125 6.13 2.27 15.24
CA ALA A 125 7.17 3.02 15.94
C ALA A 125 6.59 4.13 16.85
N GLY A 126 5.35 4.59 16.61
CA GLY A 126 4.62 5.53 17.45
C GLY A 126 3.36 4.98 18.15
N ALA A 127 3.11 3.67 18.11
CA ALA A 127 1.86 3.06 18.60
C ALA A 127 1.89 2.57 20.06
N GLY A 128 3.02 2.73 20.76
CA GLY A 128 3.21 2.26 22.14
C GLY A 128 3.54 0.77 22.22
N THR A 129 3.45 0.19 23.41
CA THR A 129 3.84 -1.21 23.65
C THR A 129 2.93 -2.18 22.88
N PRO A 130 3.47 -3.08 22.04
CA PRO A 130 2.69 -4.11 21.37
C PRO A 130 2.01 -5.05 22.37
N VAL A 131 0.80 -5.50 22.05
CA VAL A 131 0.07 -6.51 22.85
C VAL A 131 0.71 -7.89 22.68
N HIS A 132 1.27 -8.15 21.50
CA HIS A 132 2.01 -9.36 21.15
C HIS A 132 3.17 -9.00 20.22
N PRO A 133 4.26 -9.80 20.17
CA PRO A 133 5.45 -9.46 19.41
C PRO A 133 5.24 -9.54 17.89
N ASP A 134 4.41 -10.49 17.44
CA ASP A 134 4.29 -10.85 16.04
C ASP A 134 3.41 -9.89 15.24
N VAL A 135 3.73 -9.69 13.97
CA VAL A 135 2.85 -9.00 13.02
C VAL A 135 2.14 -10.08 12.22
N VAL A 136 0.81 -10.14 12.32
CA VAL A 136 -0.01 -11.07 11.55
C VAL A 136 0.06 -10.64 10.09
N ARG A 137 0.39 -11.57 9.19
CA ARG A 137 0.45 -11.32 7.74
C ARG A 137 -0.42 -12.34 7.03
N LEU A 138 -1.32 -11.83 6.19
CA LEU A 138 -2.27 -12.60 5.41
C LEU A 138 -2.11 -12.23 3.94
N GLU A 139 -2.08 -13.23 3.06
CA GLU A 139 -2.02 -13.03 1.61
C GLU A 139 -2.92 -14.06 0.93
N ARG A 140 -3.80 -13.61 0.04
CA ARG A 140 -4.76 -14.48 -0.63
C ARG A 140 -5.10 -13.96 -2.02
N GLU A 141 -5.11 -14.85 -3.00
CA GLU A 141 -5.76 -14.60 -4.29
C GLU A 141 -7.27 -14.83 -4.19
N ASP A 142 -8.05 -13.88 -4.70
CA ASP A 142 -9.51 -13.98 -4.73
C ASP A 142 -10.04 -13.77 -6.15
N ARG A 143 -10.68 -14.81 -6.68
CA ARG A 143 -11.24 -14.83 -8.04
C ARG A 143 -12.39 -13.84 -8.21
N ARG A 144 -13.14 -13.50 -7.16
CA ARG A 144 -14.30 -12.59 -7.21
C ARG A 144 -13.89 -11.17 -7.56
N MET A 145 -12.71 -10.76 -7.13
CA MET A 145 -12.10 -9.45 -7.45
C MET A 145 -11.05 -9.52 -8.57
N ALA A 146 -10.80 -10.73 -9.11
CA ALA A 146 -9.72 -11.01 -10.06
C ALA A 146 -8.39 -10.39 -9.61
N GLY A 147 -7.98 -10.75 -8.39
CA GLY A 147 -6.94 -9.99 -7.71
C GLY A 147 -6.37 -10.66 -6.46
N THR A 148 -5.48 -9.94 -5.78
CA THR A 148 -4.82 -10.37 -4.53
C THR A 148 -5.18 -9.44 -3.39
N VAL A 149 -5.39 -10.00 -2.21
CA VAL A 149 -5.49 -9.31 -0.93
C VAL A 149 -4.21 -9.57 -0.15
N GLU A 150 -3.54 -8.51 0.28
CA GLU A 150 -2.41 -8.58 1.21
C GLU A 150 -2.70 -7.69 2.42
N VAL A 151 -2.70 -8.29 3.61
CA VAL A 151 -3.00 -7.62 4.87
C VAL A 151 -1.89 -7.92 5.87
N ALA A 152 -1.42 -6.90 6.57
CA ALA A 152 -0.63 -7.08 7.77
C ALA A 152 -1.26 -6.29 8.91
N MET A 153 -1.22 -6.83 10.13
CA MET A 153 -1.81 -6.18 11.30
C MET A 153 -1.12 -6.57 12.61
N ARG A 154 -1.25 -5.69 13.60
CA ARG A 154 -0.83 -5.93 14.98
C ARG A 154 -1.65 -5.06 15.94
N TRP A 155 -1.84 -5.55 17.17
CA TRP A 155 -2.45 -4.78 18.25
C TRP A 155 -1.41 -4.19 19.21
N SER A 156 -1.71 -3.00 19.71
CA SER A 156 -0.90 -2.25 20.68
C SER A 156 -1.74 -1.78 21.88
N GLY A 157 -1.06 -1.29 22.91
CA GLY A 157 -1.71 -0.65 24.07
C GLY A 157 -2.37 0.70 23.76
N SER A 158 -2.13 1.28 22.58
CA SER A 158 -2.78 2.51 22.11
C SER A 158 -4.30 2.33 22.01
N ARG A 159 -5.06 3.42 22.16
CA ARG A 159 -6.50 3.46 21.83
C ARG A 159 -6.77 3.86 20.38
N ASP A 160 -5.80 4.51 19.74
CA ASP A 160 -5.92 4.94 18.35
C ASP A 160 -5.87 3.76 17.40
N GLU A 161 -6.66 3.87 16.34
CA GLU A 161 -6.57 3.05 15.15
C GLU A 161 -5.60 3.65 14.13
N ARG A 162 -4.74 2.81 13.56
CA ARG A 162 -3.77 3.19 12.52
C ARG A 162 -3.88 2.26 11.32
N VAL A 163 -4.95 2.41 10.55
CA VAL A 163 -5.14 1.69 9.29
C VAL A 163 -4.56 2.50 8.12
N ARG A 164 -3.72 1.87 7.31
CA ARG A 164 -3.31 2.36 5.99
C ARG A 164 -3.88 1.44 4.92
N SER A 165 -4.44 2.03 3.88
CA SER A 165 -5.18 1.26 2.87
C SER A 165 -4.76 1.67 1.46
N PHE A 166 -4.66 0.67 0.58
CA PHE A 166 -4.14 0.82 -0.77
C PHE A 166 -4.91 -0.02 -1.78
N ALA A 167 -5.11 0.53 -2.97
CA ALA A 167 -5.63 -0.18 -4.14
C ALA A 167 -4.63 -0.02 -5.30
N ASN A 168 -4.07 -1.12 -5.80
CA ASN A 168 -3.04 -1.12 -6.85
C ASN A 168 -1.85 -0.20 -6.53
N SER A 169 -1.35 -0.25 -5.29
CA SER A 169 -0.30 0.62 -4.74
C SER A 169 -0.66 2.12 -4.61
N SER A 170 -1.87 2.53 -4.97
CA SER A 170 -2.37 3.89 -4.74
C SER A 170 -3.03 3.99 -3.36
N PRO A 171 -2.70 5.02 -2.57
CA PRO A 171 -3.29 5.19 -1.24
C PRO A 171 -4.77 5.53 -1.36
N THR A 172 -5.56 5.02 -0.43
CA THR A 172 -6.99 5.32 -0.30
C THR A 172 -7.25 5.98 1.05
N PRO A 173 -6.97 7.28 1.21
CA PRO A 173 -7.03 7.93 2.52
C PRO A 173 -8.44 8.01 3.10
N GLN A 174 -9.49 7.91 2.26
CA GLN A 174 -10.88 7.79 2.70
C GLN A 174 -11.33 6.33 2.90
N GLY A 175 -10.42 5.35 2.70
CA GLY A 175 -10.70 3.94 2.89
C GLY A 175 -11.63 3.37 1.81
N GLY A 176 -12.72 2.74 2.23
CA GLY A 176 -13.71 2.13 1.35
C GLY A 176 -13.92 0.63 1.61
N ALA A 177 -14.29 -0.11 0.56
CA ALA A 177 -14.73 -1.50 0.61
C ALA A 177 -13.71 -2.46 1.24
N HIS A 178 -12.43 -2.32 0.94
CA HIS A 178 -11.34 -3.11 1.51
C HIS A 178 -11.11 -2.81 3.00
N VAL A 179 -11.25 -1.55 3.43
CA VAL A 179 -11.18 -1.21 4.86
C VAL A 179 -12.38 -1.77 5.61
N ALA A 180 -13.60 -1.60 5.09
CA ALA A 180 -14.78 -2.22 5.67
C ALA A 180 -14.65 -3.75 5.80
N GLY A 181 -14.16 -4.41 4.74
CA GLY A 181 -13.91 -5.86 4.77
C GLY A 181 -12.84 -6.27 5.79
N LEU A 182 -11.80 -5.45 5.99
CA LEU A 182 -10.81 -5.67 7.05
C LEU A 182 -11.47 -5.70 8.43
N HIS A 183 -12.27 -4.69 8.77
CA HIS A 183 -12.94 -4.62 10.07
C HIS A 183 -13.94 -5.76 10.28
N ASP A 184 -14.76 -6.06 9.25
CA ASP A 184 -15.74 -7.15 9.30
C ASP A 184 -15.04 -8.50 9.52
N GLY A 185 -13.93 -8.74 8.80
CA GLY A 185 -13.15 -9.96 8.91
C GLY A 185 -12.46 -10.11 10.28
N VAL A 186 -11.90 -9.02 10.80
CA VAL A 186 -11.29 -8.99 12.15
C VAL A 186 -12.36 -9.27 13.21
N ALA A 187 -13.52 -8.60 13.14
CA ALA A 187 -14.61 -8.82 14.08
C ALA A 187 -15.05 -10.28 14.08
N ALA A 188 -15.28 -10.85 12.90
CA ALA A 188 -15.71 -12.23 12.74
C ALA A 188 -14.70 -13.24 13.30
N ALA A 189 -13.40 -13.03 13.06
CA ALA A 189 -12.35 -13.92 13.56
C ALA A 189 -12.20 -13.87 15.09
N ILE A 190 -12.22 -12.66 15.68
CA ILE A 190 -12.13 -12.48 17.14
C ILE A 190 -13.37 -13.08 17.81
N ASP A 191 -14.56 -12.84 17.27
CA ASP A 191 -15.80 -13.41 17.82
C ASP A 191 -15.81 -14.94 17.72
N ALA A 192 -15.28 -15.52 16.63
CA ALA A 192 -15.14 -16.96 16.49
C ALA A 192 -14.16 -17.54 17.53
N CYS A 193 -13.01 -16.90 17.72
CA CYS A 193 -12.01 -17.29 18.72
C CYS A 193 -12.60 -17.23 20.15
N ALA A 194 -13.30 -16.15 20.49
CA ALA A 194 -13.95 -15.98 21.78
C ALA A 194 -14.99 -17.10 22.04
N ARG A 195 -15.83 -17.42 21.05
CA ARG A 195 -16.82 -18.51 21.18
C ARG A 195 -16.17 -19.87 21.36
N ALA A 196 -15.08 -20.15 20.66
CA ALA A 196 -14.36 -21.43 20.76
C ALA A 196 -13.72 -21.64 22.14
N ARG A 197 -13.31 -20.55 22.81
CA ARG A 197 -12.74 -20.59 24.18
C ARG A 197 -13.79 -20.64 25.30
N GLY A 198 -15.06 -20.40 24.95
CA GLY A 198 -16.16 -20.36 25.91
C GLY A 198 -16.21 -19.05 26.73
N PRO A 199 -17.35 -18.77 27.39
CA PRO A 199 -17.48 -17.58 28.21
C PRO A 199 -16.57 -17.66 29.44
N ALA A 200 -15.91 -16.54 29.77
CA ALA A 200 -15.27 -16.40 31.06
C ALA A 200 -16.32 -16.59 32.18
N ARG A 201 -15.98 -17.36 33.23
CA ARG A 201 -16.89 -17.61 34.35
C ARG A 201 -17.38 -16.28 34.94
N GLY A 202 -18.71 -16.08 34.95
CA GLY A 202 -19.37 -14.96 35.64
C GLY A 202 -19.46 -13.65 34.85
N GLN A 203 -19.33 -13.66 33.52
CA GLN A 203 -19.54 -12.47 32.69
C GLN A 203 -20.60 -12.71 31.61
N ASP A 204 -21.47 -11.72 31.43
CA ASP A 204 -22.45 -11.71 30.35
C ASP A 204 -21.75 -11.57 28.98
N PRO A 205 -22.29 -12.19 27.91
CA PRO A 205 -21.85 -11.94 26.55
C PRO A 205 -21.89 -10.44 26.27
N TRP A 206 -20.75 -9.86 25.86
CA TRP A 206 -20.69 -8.43 25.56
C TRP A 206 -21.69 -8.08 24.42
N PRO A 207 -22.69 -7.21 24.68
CA PRO A 207 -23.84 -7.01 23.80
C PRO A 207 -23.59 -5.99 22.68
N GLY A 208 -22.42 -5.35 22.65
CA GLY A 208 -22.08 -4.30 21.67
C GLY A 208 -21.20 -4.79 20.50
N PRO A 209 -21.09 -3.97 19.44
CA PRO A 209 -20.11 -4.21 18.38
C PRO A 209 -18.69 -4.21 18.95
N LEU A 210 -17.83 -5.07 18.40
CA LEU A 210 -16.41 -5.13 18.75
C LEU A 210 -15.72 -3.81 18.40
N PRO A 211 -14.97 -3.17 19.33
CA PRO A 211 -14.11 -2.05 18.98
C PRO A 211 -12.86 -2.58 18.25
N THR A 212 -13.04 -3.12 17.04
CA THR A 212 -11.98 -3.78 16.26
C THR A 212 -10.79 -2.87 15.97
N GLY A 213 -11.02 -1.55 15.94
CA GLY A 213 -9.98 -0.56 15.67
C GLY A 213 -9.13 -0.15 16.87
N GLU A 214 -9.53 -0.46 18.10
CA GLU A 214 -8.80 -0.01 19.29
C GLU A 214 -7.40 -0.62 19.36
N GLY A 215 -6.38 0.23 19.14
CA GLY A 215 -4.98 -0.18 19.16
C GLY A 215 -4.54 -1.00 17.95
N LEU A 216 -5.40 -1.13 16.93
CA LEU A 216 -5.11 -1.84 15.70
C LEU A 216 -4.22 -0.96 14.80
N THR A 217 -3.02 -1.45 14.50
CA THR A 217 -2.23 -0.96 13.38
C THR A 217 -2.31 -1.97 12.27
N ALA A 218 -2.76 -1.54 11.08
CA ALA A 218 -2.91 -2.44 9.95
C ALA A 218 -2.59 -1.78 8.61
N VAL A 219 -2.11 -2.59 7.67
CA VAL A 219 -1.97 -2.24 6.27
C VAL A 219 -2.83 -3.20 5.46
N VAL A 220 -3.78 -2.66 4.68
CA VAL A 220 -4.60 -3.43 3.74
C VAL A 220 -4.31 -2.99 2.30
N SER A 221 -3.73 -3.88 1.51
CA SER A 221 -3.35 -3.65 0.13
C SER A 221 -4.10 -4.62 -0.77
N VAL A 222 -4.89 -4.11 -1.69
CA VAL A 222 -5.59 -4.93 -2.69
C VAL A 222 -5.03 -4.64 -4.09
N LYS A 223 -4.77 -5.70 -4.86
CA LYS A 223 -4.46 -5.60 -6.29
C LYS A 223 -5.67 -6.13 -7.04
N VAL A 224 -6.32 -5.27 -7.82
CA VAL A 224 -7.56 -5.56 -8.56
C VAL A 224 -7.41 -5.13 -10.00
N ASP A 225 -7.98 -5.90 -10.94
CA ASP A 225 -7.92 -5.57 -12.37
C ASP A 225 -8.55 -4.19 -12.67
N ARG A 226 -9.73 -3.91 -12.10
CA ARG A 226 -10.50 -2.68 -12.35
C ARG A 226 -10.92 -2.01 -11.04
N PRO A 227 -10.03 -1.23 -10.40
CA PRO A 227 -10.38 -0.49 -9.19
C PRO A 227 -11.43 0.57 -9.51
N ARG A 228 -12.50 0.62 -8.70
CA ARG A 228 -13.53 1.66 -8.79
C ARG A 228 -13.34 2.64 -7.64
N LEU A 229 -12.69 3.76 -7.91
CA LEU A 229 -12.44 4.80 -6.91
C LEU A 229 -13.52 5.89 -6.98
N HIS A 230 -14.00 6.32 -5.82
CA HIS A 230 -15.04 7.33 -5.64
C HIS A 230 -14.48 8.57 -4.92
N GLY A 231 -15.26 9.64 -4.93
CA GLY A 231 -14.94 10.91 -4.31
C GLY A 231 -14.17 11.86 -5.23
N PRO A 232 -14.10 13.16 -4.86
CA PRO A 232 -13.48 14.20 -5.68
C PRO A 232 -11.99 13.95 -5.92
N THR A 233 -11.31 13.26 -5.00
CA THR A 233 -9.89 12.90 -5.09
C THR A 233 -9.66 11.44 -5.47
N ARG A 234 -10.72 10.66 -5.76
CA ARG A 234 -10.63 9.21 -6.02
C ARG A 234 -9.90 8.43 -4.90
N GLY A 235 -10.09 8.82 -3.65
CA GLY A 235 -9.39 8.21 -2.52
C GLY A 235 -10.19 7.17 -1.73
N GLU A 236 -11.41 6.83 -2.20
CA GLU A 236 -12.23 5.77 -1.60
C GLU A 236 -12.46 4.62 -2.60
N LEU A 237 -12.13 3.38 -2.22
CA LEU A 237 -12.36 2.21 -3.08
C LEU A 237 -13.77 1.64 -2.89
N ALA A 238 -14.48 1.39 -3.98
CA ALA A 238 -15.76 0.68 -3.95
C ALA A 238 -15.67 -0.69 -4.58
N GLY A 239 -16.61 -1.56 -4.20
CA GLY A 239 -16.82 -2.87 -4.81
C GLY A 239 -17.20 -3.91 -3.77
N ALA A 240 -18.41 -4.46 -3.87
CA ALA A 240 -18.87 -5.52 -2.97
C ALA A 240 -17.98 -6.77 -3.02
N ALA A 241 -17.48 -7.11 -4.21
CA ALA A 241 -16.53 -8.22 -4.38
C ALA A 241 -15.20 -7.98 -3.64
N VAL A 242 -14.72 -6.74 -3.58
CA VAL A 242 -13.50 -6.39 -2.82
C VAL A 242 -13.76 -6.52 -1.34
N ARG A 243 -14.87 -5.96 -0.83
CA ARG A 243 -15.24 -6.09 0.60
C ARG A 243 -15.33 -7.56 1.02
N ALA A 244 -16.11 -8.36 0.28
CA ALA A 244 -16.30 -9.78 0.58
C ALA A 244 -15.02 -10.62 0.40
N GLY A 245 -14.13 -10.20 -0.52
CA GLY A 245 -12.81 -10.80 -0.71
C GLY A 245 -11.90 -10.58 0.49
N VAL A 246 -11.77 -9.33 0.93
CA VAL A 246 -10.95 -8.96 2.08
C VAL A 246 -11.50 -9.55 3.38
N GLU A 247 -12.81 -9.45 3.62
CA GLU A 247 -13.45 -10.04 4.80
C GLU A 247 -13.15 -11.54 4.91
N ALA A 248 -13.33 -12.29 3.82
CA ALA A 248 -13.08 -13.72 3.81
C ALA A 248 -11.59 -14.06 4.03
N ALA A 249 -10.68 -13.32 3.39
CA ALA A 249 -9.23 -13.49 3.56
C ALA A 249 -8.80 -13.24 5.01
N VAL A 250 -9.30 -12.15 5.61
CA VAL A 250 -8.96 -11.77 6.98
C VAL A 250 -9.58 -12.75 7.97
N ARG A 251 -10.86 -13.09 7.82
CA ARG A 251 -11.53 -14.02 8.74
C ARG A 251 -10.82 -15.37 8.77
N GLU A 252 -10.58 -15.97 7.60
CA GLU A 252 -9.94 -17.28 7.50
C GLU A 252 -8.51 -17.23 8.04
N GLY A 253 -7.69 -16.30 7.54
CA GLY A 253 -6.28 -16.22 7.92
C GLY A 253 -6.04 -15.83 9.38
N LEU A 254 -6.82 -14.88 9.92
CA LEU A 254 -6.69 -14.49 11.31
C LEU A 254 -7.23 -15.56 12.25
N SER A 255 -8.32 -16.26 11.90
CA SER A 255 -8.80 -17.41 12.70
C SER A 255 -7.73 -18.49 12.81
N THR A 256 -7.12 -18.91 11.69
CA THR A 256 -6.01 -19.88 11.72
C THR A 256 -4.85 -19.38 12.56
N TRP A 257 -4.44 -18.12 12.41
CA TRP A 257 -3.34 -17.57 13.20
C TRP A 257 -3.63 -17.57 14.70
N LEU A 258 -4.85 -17.22 15.11
CA LEU A 258 -5.27 -17.22 16.53
C LEU A 258 -5.31 -18.63 17.13
N GLU A 259 -5.63 -19.65 16.32
CA GLU A 259 -5.58 -21.06 16.74
C GLU A 259 -4.14 -21.54 16.95
N GLU A 260 -3.23 -21.13 16.07
CA GLU A 260 -1.80 -21.46 16.15
C GLU A 260 -1.06 -20.71 17.27
N HIS A 261 -1.58 -19.55 17.70
CA HIS A 261 -0.94 -18.65 18.67
C HIS A 261 -1.85 -18.37 19.88
N PRO A 262 -2.07 -19.38 20.75
CA PRO A 262 -3.08 -19.29 21.79
C PRO A 262 -2.82 -18.20 22.83
N GLU A 263 -1.57 -17.94 23.21
CA GLU A 263 -1.21 -16.91 24.19
C GLU A 263 -1.48 -15.50 23.65
N GLN A 264 -1.12 -15.26 22.39
CA GLN A 264 -1.37 -14.00 21.69
C GLN A 264 -2.87 -13.79 21.49
N ALA A 265 -3.61 -14.84 21.14
CA ALA A 265 -5.06 -14.78 21.03
C ALA A 265 -5.72 -14.34 22.36
N ASP A 266 -5.29 -14.89 23.49
CA ASP A 266 -5.80 -14.45 24.80
C ASP A 266 -5.46 -13.00 25.11
N ALA A 267 -4.28 -12.52 24.71
CA ALA A 267 -3.89 -11.13 24.86
C ALA A 267 -4.78 -10.18 24.04
N ILE A 268 -5.08 -10.54 22.78
CA ILE A 268 -5.97 -9.78 21.89
C ILE A 268 -7.41 -9.79 22.42
N LEU A 269 -7.90 -10.94 22.88
CA LEU A 269 -9.22 -11.08 23.48
C LEU A 269 -9.39 -10.23 24.74
N ARG A 270 -8.40 -10.24 25.64
CA ARG A 270 -8.37 -9.33 26.79
C ARG A 270 -8.38 -7.87 26.37
N ARG A 271 -7.61 -7.50 25.33
CA ARG A 271 -7.51 -6.12 24.83
C ARG A 271 -8.82 -5.62 24.23
N THR A 272 -9.54 -6.47 23.52
CA THR A 272 -10.80 -6.15 22.83
C THR A 272 -12.04 -6.26 23.72
N GLY A 273 -11.86 -6.54 25.02
CA GLY A 273 -12.97 -6.71 25.96
C GLY A 273 -13.72 -8.03 25.82
N ARG A 274 -13.31 -8.91 24.90
CA ARG A 274 -13.83 -10.28 24.73
C ARG A 274 -13.02 -11.26 25.58
N ARG A 275 -12.97 -11.07 26.90
CA ARG A 275 -12.19 -11.96 27.79
C ARG A 275 -12.58 -13.43 27.57
N ALA A 276 -11.60 -14.25 27.20
CA ALA A 276 -11.64 -15.70 27.41
C ALA A 276 -11.16 -16.01 28.84
N GLY A 277 -11.68 -17.10 29.41
CA GLY A 277 -11.38 -17.57 30.77
C GLY A 277 -9.96 -18.06 30.95
#